data_AF-A0A6N7IVH9-F1
#
_entry.id   AF-A0A6N7IVH9-F1
#
_cell.length_a   1.000
_cell.length_b   1.000
_cell.length_c   1.000
_cell.angle_alpha   90.00
_cell.angle_beta   90.00
_cell.angle_gamma   90.00
#
_symmetry.space_group_name_H-M   'P 1'
#
loop_
_entity.id
_entity.type
_entity.pdbx_description
1 polymer ?
#
loop_
_entity_poly.entity_id
_entity_poly.type
_entity_poly.pdbx_seq_one_letter_code
_entity_poly.pdbx_strand_id
1 'polypeptide(L)'
;MIHKRLFLGLLGGSLVVVALLAVGIWYLLFTPNRSPVYQVILLAMVSLLAGIMFLAACGLGGIVLTLLAARTFEPLQGPMGVAVNIFFPVVLALGRFLRIDPDRIKSSFIEVNNQLVQARHLSVNPGELLLLAPHCLQYSECPYKITVHVDNCRRCGRCCINDLLQLRDKYGFHMGLATGGTLARKYVREYRPRAIVAIACERDLTSGIRDSNPIPVLGVTNMRPCGPCYNTRVSLTRVEEAVKSFCGDKGK
;
A
#
# COMPACT_ATOMS: atom_id res chain seq x y z
N MET A 1 -17.82 11.82 -7.17
CA MET A 1 -18.00 12.46 -8.49
C MET A 1 -17.78 13.98 -8.49
N ILE A 2 -18.11 14.71 -7.42
CA ILE A 2 -18.00 16.19 -7.32
C ILE A 2 -16.53 16.67 -7.43
N HIS A 3 -15.57 15.96 -6.81
CA HIS A 3 -14.15 16.33 -6.89
C HIS A 3 -13.54 16.25 -8.29
N LYS A 4 -14.04 15.36 -9.17
CA LYS A 4 -13.57 15.27 -10.57
C LYS A 4 -13.93 16.52 -11.37
N ARG A 5 -15.14 17.09 -11.15
CA ARG A 5 -15.61 18.29 -11.87
C ARG A 5 -14.89 19.56 -11.42
N LEU A 6 -14.57 19.66 -10.13
CA LEU A 6 -13.81 20.80 -9.58
C LEU A 6 -12.39 20.84 -10.14
N PHE A 7 -11.72 19.69 -10.23
CA PHE A 7 -10.36 19.59 -10.75
C PHE A 7 -10.29 19.89 -12.25
N LEU A 8 -11.23 19.37 -13.05
CA LEU A 8 -11.36 19.72 -14.48
C LEU A 8 -11.69 21.21 -14.67
N GLY A 9 -12.50 21.80 -13.78
CA GLY A 9 -12.78 23.23 -13.78
C GLY A 9 -11.55 24.09 -13.51
N LEU A 10 -10.74 23.73 -12.51
CA LEU A 10 -9.47 24.42 -12.23
C LEU A 10 -8.47 24.30 -13.40
N LEU A 11 -8.42 23.14 -14.06
CA LEU A 11 -7.52 22.88 -15.19
C LEU A 11 -7.96 23.64 -16.46
N GLY A 12 -9.26 23.72 -16.72
CA GLY A 12 -9.78 24.60 -17.78
C GLY A 12 -9.52 26.08 -17.46
N GLY A 13 -9.69 26.47 -16.20
CA GLY A 13 -9.41 27.83 -15.73
C GLY A 13 -7.94 28.22 -15.91
N SER A 14 -7.00 27.34 -15.57
CA SER A 14 -5.58 27.61 -15.77
C SER A 14 -5.23 27.75 -17.25
N LEU A 15 -5.81 26.92 -18.13
CA LEU A 15 -5.59 27.02 -19.59
C LEU A 15 -6.09 28.36 -20.16
N VAL A 16 -7.23 28.86 -19.68
CA VAL A 16 -7.79 30.15 -20.09
C VAL A 16 -6.93 31.31 -19.60
N VAL A 17 -6.43 31.25 -18.36
CA VAL A 17 -5.50 32.29 -17.83
C VAL A 17 -4.23 32.35 -18.68
N VAL A 18 -3.71 31.21 -19.10
CA VAL A 18 -2.52 31.14 -19.95
C VAL A 18 -2.79 31.71 -21.34
N ALA A 19 -3.95 31.41 -21.93
CA ALA A 19 -4.37 32.01 -23.20
C ALA A 19 -4.51 33.54 -23.09
N LEU A 20 -5.09 34.04 -21.99
CA LEU A 20 -5.23 35.47 -21.75
C LEU A 20 -3.88 36.16 -21.55
N LEU A 21 -2.94 35.53 -20.84
CA LEU A 21 -1.58 36.06 -20.69
C LEU A 21 -0.85 36.07 -22.03
N ALA A 22 -0.99 35.02 -22.86
CA ALA A 22 -0.41 34.99 -24.20
C ALA A 22 -0.97 36.11 -25.11
N VAL A 23 -2.29 36.36 -25.05
CA VAL A 23 -2.93 37.47 -25.78
C VAL A 23 -2.49 38.84 -25.23
N GLY A 24 -2.39 38.99 -23.92
CA GLY A 24 -1.88 40.22 -23.29
C GLY A 24 -0.42 40.50 -23.68
N ILE A 25 0.40 39.45 -23.80
CA ILE A 25 1.79 39.56 -24.26
C ILE A 25 1.84 39.91 -25.74
N TRP A 26 1.00 39.29 -26.59
CA TRP A 26 0.88 39.67 -28.00
C TRP A 26 0.54 41.16 -28.14
N TYR A 27 -0.42 41.65 -27.35
CA TYR A 27 -0.81 43.05 -27.32
C TYR A 27 0.34 43.96 -26.88
N LEU A 28 1.09 43.59 -25.84
CA LEU A 28 2.25 44.35 -25.36
C LEU A 28 3.42 44.35 -26.37
N LEU A 29 3.61 43.26 -27.13
CA LEU A 29 4.65 43.16 -28.16
C LEU A 29 4.34 44.02 -29.40
N PHE A 30 3.06 44.13 -29.78
CA PHE A 30 2.62 44.92 -30.94
C PHE A 30 2.38 46.41 -30.65
N THR A 31 2.55 46.86 -29.39
CA THR A 31 2.47 48.29 -29.07
C THR A 31 3.74 49.02 -29.57
N PRO A 32 3.67 50.15 -30.31
CA PRO A 32 4.72 50.52 -31.26
C PRO A 32 5.96 51.26 -30.72
N ASN A 33 6.35 51.14 -29.44
CA ASN A 33 7.30 52.10 -28.86
C ASN A 33 8.36 51.57 -27.86
N ARG A 34 9.00 50.43 -28.15
CA ARG A 34 10.17 49.95 -27.38
C ARG A 34 11.27 49.45 -28.31
N SER A 35 12.53 49.55 -27.86
CA SER A 35 13.71 49.13 -28.61
C SER A 35 13.64 47.63 -28.97
N PRO A 36 14.15 47.22 -30.15
CA PRO A 36 14.05 45.84 -30.64
C PRO A 36 14.70 44.82 -29.69
N VAL A 37 15.72 45.25 -28.92
CA VAL A 37 16.38 44.42 -27.90
C VAL A 37 15.43 44.04 -26.76
N TYR A 38 14.57 44.96 -26.32
CA TYR A 38 13.59 44.69 -25.26
C TYR A 38 12.52 43.69 -25.74
N GLN A 39 12.11 43.78 -27.01
CA GLN A 39 11.16 42.84 -27.61
C GLN A 39 11.71 41.41 -27.68
N VAL A 40 12.99 41.24 -28.05
CA VAL A 40 13.64 39.92 -28.13
C VAL A 40 13.82 39.28 -26.75
N ILE A 41 14.26 40.04 -25.75
CA ILE A 41 14.42 39.53 -24.37
C ILE A 41 13.07 39.09 -23.80
N LEU A 42 12.02 39.89 -24.02
CA LEU A 42 10.68 39.59 -23.52
C LEU A 42 10.09 38.35 -24.23
N LEU A 43 10.31 38.22 -25.54
CA LEU A 43 9.92 37.03 -26.31
C LEU A 43 10.61 35.74 -25.80
N ALA A 44 11.91 35.81 -25.52
CA ALA A 44 12.68 34.67 -25.03
C ALA A 44 12.27 34.22 -23.62
N MET A 45 12.01 35.18 -22.71
CA MET A 45 11.57 34.87 -21.35
C MET A 45 10.16 34.25 -21.35
N VAL A 46 9.27 34.74 -22.22
CA VAL A 46 7.91 34.22 -22.36
C VAL A 46 7.89 32.84 -23.01
N SER A 47 8.69 32.61 -24.05
CA SER A 47 8.75 31.29 -24.70
C SER A 47 9.29 30.22 -23.75
N LEU A 48 10.27 30.57 -22.90
CA LEU A 48 10.77 29.70 -21.85
C LEU A 48 9.66 29.35 -20.83
N LEU A 49 8.92 30.36 -20.33
CA LEU A 49 7.80 30.16 -19.41
C LEU A 49 6.69 29.31 -20.01
N ALA A 50 6.32 29.56 -21.28
CA ALA A 50 5.34 28.77 -22.01
C ALA A 50 5.81 27.33 -22.21
N GLY A 51 7.09 27.10 -22.51
CA GLY A 51 7.68 25.77 -22.64
C GLY A 51 7.64 24.98 -21.33
N ILE A 52 8.03 25.60 -20.20
CA ILE A 52 7.95 25.00 -18.86
C ILE A 52 6.52 24.62 -18.53
N MET A 53 5.57 25.49 -18.84
CA MET A 53 4.15 25.28 -18.57
C MET A 53 3.54 24.18 -19.44
N PHE A 54 3.95 24.08 -20.71
CA PHE A 54 3.57 23.00 -21.60
C PHE A 54 4.10 21.65 -21.09
N LEU A 55 5.35 21.60 -20.64
CA LEU A 55 5.94 20.42 -20.00
C LEU A 55 5.15 19.99 -18.75
N ALA A 56 4.77 20.96 -17.91
CA ALA A 56 3.94 20.70 -16.73
C ALA A 56 2.54 20.19 -17.11
N ALA A 57 1.92 20.76 -18.15
CA ALA A 57 0.62 20.33 -18.66
C ALA A 57 0.66 18.91 -19.24
N CYS A 58 1.69 18.57 -20.02
CA CYS A 58 1.91 17.22 -20.55
C CYS A 58 2.15 16.20 -19.43
N GLY A 59 2.96 16.54 -18.43
CA GLY A 59 3.18 15.68 -17.25
C GLY A 59 1.90 15.42 -16.46
N LEU A 60 1.09 16.47 -16.25
CA LEU A 60 -0.19 16.35 -15.55
C LEU A 60 -1.22 15.57 -16.40
N GLY A 61 -1.23 15.78 -17.71
CA GLY A 61 -2.04 15.02 -18.66
C GLY A 61 -1.72 13.52 -18.63
N GLY A 62 -0.44 13.15 -18.54
CA GLY A 62 -0.01 11.76 -18.38
C GLY A 62 -0.53 11.14 -17.08
N ILE A 63 -0.50 11.88 -15.97
CA ILE A 63 -1.04 11.44 -14.67
C ILE A 63 -2.56 11.25 -14.76
N VAL A 64 -3.29 12.19 -15.37
CA VAL A 64 -4.74 12.11 -15.56
C VAL A 64 -5.13 10.96 -16.48
N LEU A 65 -4.39 10.75 -17.57
CA LEU A 65 -4.60 9.63 -18.50
C LEU A 65 -4.38 8.29 -17.77
N THR A 66 -3.34 8.20 -16.93
CA THR A 66 -3.06 7.01 -16.10
C THR A 66 -4.20 6.73 -15.10
N LEU A 67 -4.78 7.77 -14.51
CA LEU A 67 -5.91 7.67 -13.58
C LEU A 67 -7.25 7.37 -14.28
N LEU A 68 -7.46 7.86 -15.50
CA LEU A 68 -8.67 7.62 -16.29
C LEU A 68 -8.66 6.26 -16.99
N ALA A 69 -7.48 5.80 -17.42
CA ALA A 69 -7.34 4.53 -18.12
C ALA A 69 -7.66 3.31 -17.24
N ALA A 70 -7.78 3.47 -15.91
CA ALA A 70 -8.09 2.40 -14.94
C ALA A 70 -7.28 1.11 -15.15
N ARG A 71 -6.15 1.23 -15.84
CA ARG A 71 -5.15 0.22 -16.12
C ARG A 71 -3.90 0.74 -15.46
N THR A 72 -3.79 0.46 -14.18
CA THR A 72 -2.48 0.41 -13.55
C THR A 72 -1.64 -0.54 -14.39
N PHE A 73 -0.66 -0.01 -15.12
CA PHE A 73 0.31 -0.82 -15.85
C PHE A 73 0.89 -1.84 -14.85
N GLU A 74 0.63 -3.14 -15.06
CA GLU A 74 1.17 -4.23 -14.25
C GLU A 74 2.68 -4.09 -13.92
N PRO A 75 3.56 -3.63 -14.84
CA PRO A 75 4.98 -3.49 -14.51
C PRO A 75 5.29 -2.37 -13.49
N LEU A 76 4.40 -1.41 -13.25
CA LEU A 76 4.65 -0.28 -12.34
C LEU A 76 4.24 -0.57 -10.89
N GLN A 77 3.50 -1.66 -10.63
CA GLN A 77 2.99 -1.99 -9.29
C GLN A 77 4.09 -2.52 -8.34
N GLY A 78 5.14 -3.12 -8.90
CA GLY A 78 6.38 -3.47 -8.18
C GLY A 78 7.10 -2.24 -7.60
N PRO A 79 7.55 -1.29 -8.44
CA PRO A 79 8.24 -0.09 -7.99
C PRO A 79 7.40 0.83 -7.10
N MET A 80 6.06 0.85 -7.25
CA MET A 80 5.18 1.57 -6.31
C MET A 80 5.30 1.05 -4.87
N GLY A 81 5.33 -0.27 -4.67
CA GLY A 81 5.52 -0.85 -3.34
C GLY A 81 6.87 -0.48 -2.72
N VAL A 82 7.92 -0.45 -3.55
CA VAL A 82 9.26 -0.01 -3.13
C VAL A 82 9.26 1.47 -2.77
N ALA A 83 8.64 2.33 -3.58
CA ALA A 83 8.53 3.75 -3.31
C ALA A 83 7.79 4.01 -1.97
N VAL A 84 6.64 3.36 -1.75
CA VAL A 84 5.88 3.48 -0.50
C VAL A 84 6.71 3.06 0.71
N ASN A 85 7.50 1.98 0.61
CA ASN A 85 8.41 1.54 1.66
C ASN A 85 9.53 2.56 1.97
N ILE A 86 10.08 3.20 0.94
CA ILE A 86 11.14 4.22 1.06
C ILE A 86 10.59 5.53 1.66
N PHE A 87 9.39 5.97 1.27
CA PHE A 87 8.81 7.21 1.74
C PHE A 87 8.14 7.09 3.12
N PHE A 88 7.79 5.87 3.57
CA PHE A 88 7.19 5.65 4.88
C PHE A 88 7.94 6.28 6.08
N PRO A 89 9.27 6.16 6.25
CA PRO A 89 9.99 6.83 7.33
C PRO A 89 9.84 8.36 7.30
N VAL A 90 9.79 8.97 6.11
CA VAL A 90 9.57 10.42 5.95
C VAL A 90 8.16 10.81 6.40
N VAL A 91 7.14 10.05 5.98
CA VAL A 91 5.75 10.26 6.39
C VAL A 91 5.60 10.12 7.91
N LEU A 92 6.25 9.13 8.52
CA LEU A 92 6.20 8.92 9.96
C LEU A 92 6.88 10.07 10.73
N ALA A 93 7.98 10.63 10.20
CA ALA A 93 8.66 11.79 10.79
C ALA A 93 7.78 13.05 10.71
N LEU A 94 7.19 13.32 9.54
CA LEU A 94 6.25 14.43 9.34
C LEU A 94 5.00 14.28 10.22
N GLY A 95 4.44 13.08 10.32
CA GLY A 95 3.28 12.81 11.16
C GLY A 95 3.55 13.06 12.64
N ARG A 96 4.74 12.71 13.14
CA ARG A 96 5.17 13.05 14.51
C ARG A 96 5.27 14.56 14.71
N PHE A 97 5.82 15.28 13.74
CA PHE A 97 5.89 16.75 13.79
C PHE A 97 4.49 17.37 13.86
N LEU A 98 3.53 16.81 13.11
CA LEU A 98 2.14 17.23 13.09
C LEU A 98 1.29 16.65 14.24
N ARG A 99 1.89 15.98 15.23
CA ARG A 99 1.21 15.34 16.39
C ARG A 99 0.10 14.34 16.00
N ILE A 100 0.27 13.65 14.87
CA ILE A 100 -0.62 12.58 14.44
C ILE A 100 -0.22 11.28 15.15
N ASP A 101 -1.23 10.51 15.57
CA ASP A 101 -1.04 9.20 16.17
C ASP A 101 -0.23 8.25 15.24
N PRO A 102 0.91 7.69 15.69
CA PRO A 102 1.75 6.83 14.86
C PRO A 102 1.06 5.55 14.39
N ASP A 103 0.13 5.00 15.17
CA ASP A 103 -0.58 3.76 14.84
C ASP A 103 -1.66 4.01 13.79
N ARG A 104 -2.25 5.21 13.74
CA ARG A 104 -3.07 5.63 12.58
C ARG A 104 -2.27 5.67 11.29
N ILE A 105 -1.05 6.21 11.31
CA ILE A 105 -0.19 6.27 10.13
C ILE A 105 0.20 4.86 9.66
N LYS A 106 0.59 3.97 10.59
CA LYS A 106 0.90 2.57 10.29
C LYS A 106 -0.31 1.82 9.73
N SER A 107 -1.50 2.03 10.31
CA SER A 107 -2.75 1.43 9.80
C SER A 107 -3.01 1.88 8.37
N SER A 108 -2.86 3.17 8.07
CA SER A 108 -3.00 3.70 6.71
C SER A 108 -1.98 3.10 5.75
N PHE A 109 -0.74 2.90 6.20
CA PHE A 109 0.29 2.24 5.39
C PHE A 109 -0.06 0.79 5.05
N ILE A 110 -0.57 0.03 6.03
CA ILE A 110 -1.01 -1.37 5.82
C ILE A 110 -2.15 -1.42 4.81
N GLU A 111 -3.13 -0.52 4.92
CA GLU A 111 -4.27 -0.45 3.99
C GLU A 111 -3.80 -0.15 2.56
N VAL A 112 -2.91 0.84 2.37
CA VAL A 112 -2.34 1.17 1.06
C VAL A 112 -1.56 -0.01 0.49
N ASN A 113 -0.72 -0.67 1.31
CA ASN A 113 0.00 -1.87 0.89
C ASN A 113 -0.95 -2.99 0.46
N ASN A 114 -2.01 -3.25 1.23
CA ASN A 114 -2.99 -4.29 0.90
C ASN A 114 -3.67 -4.01 -0.44
N GLN A 115 -4.08 -2.77 -0.68
CA GLN A 115 -4.68 -2.36 -1.96
C GLN A 115 -3.70 -2.53 -3.13
N LEU A 116 -2.43 -2.16 -2.94
CA LEU A 116 -1.38 -2.34 -3.96
C LEU A 116 -1.12 -3.82 -4.26
N VAL A 117 -1.13 -4.69 -3.24
CA VAL A 117 -0.93 -6.13 -3.42
C VAL A 117 -2.15 -6.77 -4.09
N GLN A 118 -3.38 -6.40 -3.71
CA GLN A 118 -4.60 -6.89 -4.33
C GLN A 118 -4.72 -6.47 -5.80
N ALA A 119 -4.27 -5.25 -6.14
CA ALA A 119 -4.27 -4.74 -7.51
C ALA A 119 -3.32 -5.51 -8.46
N ARG A 120 -2.41 -6.34 -7.93
CA ARG A 120 -1.53 -7.22 -8.72
C ARG A 120 -2.25 -8.44 -9.28
N HIS A 121 -3.47 -8.75 -8.78
CA HIS A 121 -4.23 -9.94 -9.17
C HIS A 121 -3.39 -11.23 -9.17
N LEU A 122 -2.46 -11.34 -8.22
CA LEU A 122 -1.53 -12.45 -8.15
C LEU A 122 -2.25 -13.71 -7.68
N SER A 123 -2.28 -14.74 -8.53
CA SER A 123 -2.75 -16.07 -8.14
C SER A 123 -1.57 -16.98 -7.81
N VAL A 124 -1.63 -17.64 -6.65
CA VAL A 124 -0.62 -18.60 -6.18
C VAL A 124 -1.29 -19.91 -5.76
N ASN A 125 -0.55 -21.01 -5.87
CA ASN A 125 -1.03 -22.29 -5.36
C ASN A 125 -1.09 -22.23 -3.82
N PRO A 126 -2.03 -22.93 -3.16
CA PRO A 126 -2.12 -22.91 -1.71
C PRO A 126 -0.82 -23.30 -0.99
N GLY A 127 -0.09 -24.30 -1.49
CA GLY A 127 1.22 -24.70 -0.95
C GLY A 127 2.32 -23.64 -1.11
N GLU A 128 2.11 -22.59 -1.91
CA GLU A 128 3.04 -21.47 -2.07
C GLU A 128 2.64 -20.25 -1.21
N LEU A 129 1.51 -20.35 -0.49
CA LEU A 129 0.99 -19.34 0.42
C LEU A 129 1.43 -19.65 1.86
N LEU A 130 2.01 -18.66 2.53
CA LEU A 130 2.35 -18.75 3.95
C LEU A 130 1.49 -17.79 4.77
N LEU A 131 0.72 -18.34 5.72
CA LEU A 131 0.03 -17.57 6.75
C LEU A 131 0.91 -17.46 8.00
N LEU A 132 1.30 -16.25 8.36
CA LEU A 132 2.04 -15.95 9.58
C LEU A 132 1.11 -15.37 10.64
N ALA A 133 0.95 -16.08 11.74
CA ALA A 133 0.16 -15.65 12.89
C ALA A 133 1.06 -15.31 14.08
N PRO A 134 0.68 -14.38 14.98
CA PRO A 134 1.45 -14.07 16.15
C PRO A 134 1.07 -15.03 17.29
N HIS A 135 2.05 -15.39 18.13
CA HIS A 135 1.80 -16.20 19.32
C HIS A 135 0.75 -15.59 20.27
N CYS A 136 0.53 -14.28 20.23
CA CYS A 136 -0.47 -13.57 21.04
C CYS A 136 -1.92 -13.97 20.74
N LEU A 137 -2.19 -14.70 19.64
CA LEU A 137 -3.52 -15.27 19.36
C LEU A 137 -3.76 -16.58 20.15
N GLN A 138 -2.70 -17.22 20.62
CA GLN A 138 -2.81 -18.40 21.47
C GLN A 138 -3.32 -17.99 22.85
N TYR A 139 -4.21 -18.80 23.42
CA TYR A 139 -4.66 -18.61 24.79
C TYR A 139 -3.47 -18.67 25.76
N SER A 140 -3.35 -17.67 26.63
CA SER A 140 -2.22 -17.48 27.54
C SER A 140 -1.96 -18.65 28.48
N GLU A 141 -3.01 -19.34 28.93
CA GLU A 141 -2.92 -20.51 29.82
C GLU A 141 -2.97 -21.83 29.06
N CYS A 142 -2.73 -21.80 27.75
CA CYS A 142 -2.66 -23.03 26.97
C CYS A 142 -1.43 -23.85 27.38
N PRO A 143 -1.59 -25.11 27.82
CA PRO A 143 -0.47 -25.93 28.27
C PRO A 143 0.42 -26.41 27.11
N TYR A 144 -0.05 -26.32 25.87
CA TYR A 144 0.65 -26.84 24.68
C TYR A 144 1.42 -25.74 23.95
N LYS A 145 2.73 -25.90 23.79
CA LYS A 145 3.56 -24.96 23.00
C LYS A 145 3.45 -25.31 21.51
N ILE A 146 3.03 -24.33 20.72
CA ILE A 146 2.76 -24.45 19.27
C ILE A 146 3.65 -23.53 18.41
N THR A 147 4.65 -22.89 19.01
CA THR A 147 5.56 -21.92 18.35
C THR A 147 6.55 -22.56 17.39
N VAL A 148 6.85 -23.86 17.55
CA VAL A 148 7.72 -24.60 16.63
C VAL A 148 6.89 -25.44 15.68
N HIS A 149 5.97 -26.24 16.23
CA HIS A 149 5.04 -27.08 15.47
C HIS A 149 3.61 -26.64 15.76
N VAL A 150 2.95 -26.04 14.78
CA VAL A 150 1.56 -25.56 14.91
C VAL A 150 0.60 -26.73 15.12
N ASP A 151 0.93 -27.92 14.60
CA ASP A 151 0.14 -29.15 14.73
C ASP A 151 0.07 -29.71 16.16
N ASN A 152 0.88 -29.20 17.09
CA ASN A 152 0.74 -29.53 18.52
C ASN A 152 -0.56 -28.97 19.12
N CYS A 153 -1.30 -28.12 18.39
CA CYS A 153 -2.58 -27.59 18.84
C CYS A 153 -3.64 -28.71 18.93
N ARG A 154 -4.19 -28.93 20.13
CA ARG A 154 -5.27 -29.90 20.37
C ARG A 154 -6.66 -29.45 19.89
N ARG A 155 -6.76 -28.34 19.14
CA ARG A 155 -8.02 -27.84 18.56
C ARG A 155 -9.17 -27.72 19.56
N CYS A 156 -8.86 -27.24 20.76
CA CYS A 156 -9.82 -27.12 21.87
C CYS A 156 -10.83 -25.96 21.73
N GLY A 157 -10.80 -25.18 20.63
CA GLY A 157 -11.70 -24.04 20.40
C GLY A 157 -11.50 -22.81 21.29
N ARG A 158 -10.60 -22.84 22.28
CA ARG A 158 -10.39 -21.72 23.23
C ARG A 158 -9.70 -20.48 22.64
N CYS A 159 -9.11 -20.58 21.45
CA CYS A 159 -8.39 -19.48 20.81
C CYS A 159 -8.52 -19.52 19.28
N CYS A 160 -8.28 -18.39 18.62
CA CYS A 160 -8.42 -18.25 17.17
C CYS A 160 -7.50 -19.17 16.36
N ILE A 161 -6.46 -19.75 16.97
CA ILE A 161 -5.56 -20.70 16.32
C ILE A 161 -6.32 -21.93 15.79
N ASN A 162 -7.33 -22.40 16.53
CA ASN A 162 -8.14 -23.52 16.09
C ASN A 162 -8.77 -23.25 14.71
N ASP A 163 -9.37 -22.07 14.57
CA ASP A 163 -10.13 -21.71 13.38
C ASP A 163 -9.20 -21.38 12.21
N LEU A 164 -8.02 -20.80 12.49
CA LEU A 164 -6.96 -20.61 11.50
C LEU A 164 -6.42 -21.95 10.99
N LEU A 165 -6.30 -22.96 11.86
CA LEU A 165 -5.92 -24.32 11.45
C LEU A 165 -7.00 -24.99 10.60
N GLN A 166 -8.28 -24.75 10.88
CA GLN A 166 -9.37 -25.23 10.03
C GLN A 166 -9.33 -24.57 8.64
N LEU A 167 -9.07 -23.25 8.56
CA LEU A 167 -8.86 -22.56 7.29
C LEU A 167 -7.65 -23.15 6.53
N ARG A 168 -6.55 -23.41 7.24
CA ARG A 168 -5.36 -24.05 6.68
C ARG A 168 -5.69 -25.40 6.05
N ASP A 169 -6.42 -26.25 6.76
CA ASP A 169 -6.78 -27.57 6.26
C ASP A 169 -7.79 -27.49 5.09
N LYS A 170 -8.68 -26.50 5.10
CA LYS A 170 -9.67 -26.26 4.03
C LYS A 170 -9.02 -25.83 2.71
N TYR A 171 -8.04 -24.94 2.77
CA TYR A 171 -7.41 -24.36 1.58
C TYR A 171 -6.07 -25.01 1.21
N GLY A 172 -5.38 -25.64 2.17
CA GLY A 172 -4.11 -26.34 1.95
C GLY A 172 -2.86 -25.44 1.95
N PHE A 173 -2.89 -24.30 2.65
CA PHE A 173 -1.74 -23.40 2.76
C PHE A 173 -0.79 -23.73 3.91
N HIS A 174 0.42 -23.17 3.91
CA HIS A 174 1.35 -23.30 5.03
C HIS A 174 1.06 -22.28 6.13
N MET A 175 1.18 -22.67 7.39
CA MET A 175 0.94 -21.79 8.52
C MET A 175 2.10 -21.84 9.52
N GLY A 176 2.58 -20.67 9.95
CA GLY A 176 3.61 -20.52 10.97
C GLY A 176 3.16 -19.58 12.10
N LEU A 177 3.59 -19.90 13.33
CA LEU A 177 3.35 -19.06 14.52
C LEU A 177 4.62 -18.34 14.94
N ALA A 178 4.68 -17.04 14.69
CA ALA A 178 5.84 -16.22 15.00
C ALA A 178 5.69 -15.52 16.36
N THR A 179 6.73 -15.58 17.19
CA THR A 179 6.85 -14.76 18.41
C THR A 179 7.45 -13.38 18.15
N GLY A 180 8.03 -13.18 16.96
CA GLY A 180 8.61 -11.92 16.50
C GLY A 180 9.26 -12.05 15.12
N GLY A 181 9.87 -10.97 14.66
CA GLY A 181 10.42 -10.87 13.30
C GLY A 181 11.49 -11.91 12.94
N THR A 182 12.33 -12.32 13.90
CA THR A 182 13.39 -13.32 13.63
C THR A 182 12.79 -14.68 13.27
N LEU A 183 11.76 -15.12 13.99
CA LEU A 183 11.09 -16.40 13.71
C LEU A 183 10.27 -16.31 12.42
N ALA A 184 9.63 -15.16 12.16
CA ALA A 184 8.96 -14.90 10.88
C ALA A 184 9.93 -15.03 9.70
N ARG A 185 11.11 -14.40 9.76
CA ARG A 185 12.15 -14.52 8.71
C ARG A 185 12.65 -15.94 8.53
N LYS A 186 12.73 -16.73 9.61
CA LYS A 186 13.06 -18.16 9.53
C LYS A 186 12.02 -18.91 8.71
N TYR A 187 10.73 -18.73 9.01
CA TYR A 187 9.65 -19.37 8.25
C TYR A 187 9.62 -18.96 6.79
N VAL A 188 9.81 -17.67 6.48
CA VAL A 188 9.88 -17.20 5.08
C VAL A 188 11.03 -17.86 4.32
N ARG A 189 12.20 -18.06 4.96
CA ARG A 189 13.34 -18.74 4.35
C ARG A 189 13.11 -20.24 4.15
N GLU A 190 12.42 -20.87 5.09
CA GLU A 190 12.14 -22.31 5.10
C GLU A 190 11.07 -22.69 4.07
N TYR A 191 9.93 -22.01 4.07
CA TYR A 191 8.81 -22.30 3.16
C TYR A 191 8.94 -21.67 1.77
N ARG A 192 9.83 -20.65 1.62
CA ARG A 192 10.00 -19.87 0.37
C ARG A 192 8.68 -19.54 -0.34
N PRO A 193 7.73 -18.88 0.36
CA PRO A 193 6.42 -18.63 -0.19
C PRO A 193 6.46 -17.60 -1.34
N ARG A 194 5.50 -17.69 -2.25
CA ARG A 194 5.27 -16.68 -3.30
C ARG A 194 4.38 -15.54 -2.82
N ALA A 195 3.59 -15.76 -1.78
CA ALA A 195 2.77 -14.73 -1.14
C ALA A 195 2.61 -15.02 0.36
N ILE A 196 2.40 -13.95 1.15
CA ILE A 196 2.25 -14.06 2.61
C ILE A 196 0.96 -13.40 3.05
N VAL A 197 0.20 -14.05 3.93
CA VAL A 197 -0.87 -13.43 4.72
C VAL A 197 -0.34 -13.30 6.15
N ALA A 198 -0.13 -12.07 6.61
CA ALA A 198 0.43 -11.79 7.92
C ALA A 198 -0.65 -11.26 8.86
N ILE A 199 -0.75 -11.83 10.07
CA ILE A 199 -1.61 -11.34 11.14
C ILE A 199 -0.72 -10.78 12.24
N ALA A 200 -0.82 -9.49 12.57
CA ALA A 200 -0.12 -8.91 13.71
C ALA A 200 -0.72 -7.55 14.10
N CYS A 201 -0.07 -6.89 15.06
CA CYS A 201 -0.33 -5.48 15.32
C CYS A 201 0.26 -4.58 14.22
N GLU A 202 -0.16 -3.33 14.19
CA GLU A 202 0.23 -2.33 13.19
C GLU A 202 1.75 -2.15 13.13
N ARG A 203 2.41 -2.17 14.29
CA ARG A 203 3.88 -2.08 14.41
C ARG A 203 4.57 -3.24 13.69
N ASP A 204 4.19 -4.46 14.03
CA ASP A 204 4.85 -5.67 13.52
C ASP A 204 4.54 -5.89 12.04
N LEU A 205 3.30 -5.61 11.61
CA LEU A 205 2.91 -5.66 10.19
C LEU A 205 3.71 -4.66 9.36
N THR A 206 3.85 -3.42 9.83
CA THR A 206 4.63 -2.40 9.12
C THR A 206 6.09 -2.83 8.95
N SER A 207 6.73 -3.36 10.00
CA SER A 207 8.09 -3.90 9.86
C SER A 207 8.14 -5.12 8.96
N GLY A 208 7.19 -6.05 9.10
CA GLY A 208 7.16 -7.30 8.33
C GLY A 208 6.96 -7.08 6.84
N ILE A 209 6.09 -6.14 6.45
CA ILE A 209 5.84 -5.77 5.04
C ILE A 209 7.13 -5.22 4.40
N ARG A 210 7.85 -4.34 5.11
CA ARG A 210 9.11 -3.77 4.60
C ARG A 210 10.23 -4.81 4.51
N ASP A 211 10.33 -5.69 5.49
CA ASP A 211 11.36 -6.73 5.57
C ASP A 211 11.16 -7.87 4.55
N SER A 212 9.92 -8.05 4.05
CA SER A 212 9.56 -9.16 3.16
C SER A 212 9.68 -8.82 1.67
N ASN A 213 10.04 -7.59 1.31
CA ASN A 213 10.22 -7.17 -0.08
C ASN A 213 11.28 -8.07 -0.77
N PRO A 214 11.01 -8.68 -1.94
CA PRO A 214 9.93 -8.41 -2.91
C PRO A 214 8.65 -9.25 -2.79
N ILE A 215 8.53 -10.11 -1.78
CA ILE A 215 7.37 -11.01 -1.62
C ILE A 215 6.13 -10.18 -1.25
N PRO A 216 4.99 -10.32 -1.97
CA PRO A 216 3.76 -9.64 -1.63
C PRO A 216 3.19 -10.13 -0.31
N VAL A 217 2.82 -9.18 0.56
CA VAL A 217 2.28 -9.45 1.89
C VAL A 217 0.92 -8.75 2.03
N LEU A 218 -0.12 -9.50 2.40
CA LEU A 218 -1.38 -8.95 2.87
C LEU A 218 -1.41 -8.95 4.41
N GLY A 219 -1.58 -7.78 5.00
CA GLY A 219 -1.64 -7.60 6.45
C GLY A 219 -3.07 -7.58 6.97
N VAL A 220 -3.37 -8.41 7.97
CA VAL A 220 -4.63 -8.38 8.73
C VAL A 220 -4.32 -7.98 10.17
N THR A 221 -4.85 -6.85 10.61
CA THR A 221 -4.62 -6.36 11.97
C THR A 221 -5.36 -7.21 13.00
N ASN A 222 -4.70 -7.49 14.12
CA ASN A 222 -5.33 -8.16 15.25
C ASN A 222 -6.11 -7.20 16.15
N MET A 223 -7.17 -7.70 16.77
CA MET A 223 -7.92 -7.03 17.83
C MET A 223 -7.30 -7.34 19.19
N ARG A 224 -7.27 -6.33 20.06
CA ARG A 224 -6.59 -6.38 21.36
C ARG A 224 -7.59 -6.17 22.52
N PRO A 225 -8.55 -7.09 22.74
CA PRO A 225 -9.58 -6.91 23.78
C PRO A 225 -9.00 -6.93 25.20
N CYS A 226 -7.90 -7.67 25.40
CA CYS A 226 -7.25 -7.84 26.70
C CYS A 226 -5.92 -7.08 26.79
N GLY A 227 -5.74 -6.04 25.99
CA GLY A 227 -4.51 -5.26 25.92
C GLY A 227 -3.51 -5.75 24.86
N PRO A 228 -2.33 -5.13 24.78
CA PRO A 228 -1.32 -5.45 23.80
C PRO A 228 -0.70 -6.84 24.06
N CYS A 229 -0.55 -7.62 22.99
CA CYS A 229 0.16 -8.90 23.01
C CYS A 229 -0.39 -9.96 24.00
N TYR A 230 -1.64 -9.84 24.45
CA TYR A 230 -2.26 -10.77 25.38
C TYR A 230 -3.67 -11.18 24.92
N ASN A 231 -3.91 -12.47 24.72
CA ASN A 231 -5.19 -13.05 24.27
C ASN A 231 -5.87 -12.25 23.15
N THR A 232 -5.08 -11.92 22.12
CA THR A 232 -5.55 -11.14 20.98
C THR A 232 -6.47 -11.98 20.10
N ARG A 233 -7.32 -11.30 19.32
CA ARG A 233 -8.28 -11.94 18.41
C ARG A 233 -8.05 -11.46 16.99
N VAL A 234 -8.58 -12.19 16.02
CA VAL A 234 -8.55 -11.78 14.61
C VAL A 234 -9.90 -12.08 13.97
N SER A 235 -10.31 -11.27 13.01
CA SER A 235 -11.49 -11.55 12.20
C SER A 235 -11.16 -12.65 11.19
N LEU A 236 -11.76 -13.83 11.37
CA LEU A 236 -11.58 -14.95 10.45
C LEU A 236 -12.06 -14.63 9.04
N THR A 237 -13.13 -13.86 8.91
CA THR A 237 -13.65 -13.39 7.62
C THR A 237 -12.59 -12.63 6.83
N ARG A 238 -11.92 -11.65 7.45
CA ARG A 238 -10.84 -10.88 6.80
C ARG A 238 -9.65 -11.73 6.43
N VAL A 239 -9.31 -12.72 7.26
CA VAL A 239 -8.22 -13.66 6.97
C VAL A 239 -8.59 -14.55 5.79
N GLU A 240 -9.81 -15.09 5.77
CA GLU A 240 -10.29 -15.92 4.68
C GLU A 240 -10.37 -15.14 3.36
N GLU A 241 -10.86 -13.89 3.38
CA GLU A 241 -10.83 -12.98 2.23
C GLU A 241 -9.41 -12.76 1.71
N ALA A 242 -8.45 -12.52 2.61
CA ALA A 242 -7.04 -12.35 2.23
C ALA A 242 -6.46 -13.64 1.61
N VAL A 243 -6.77 -14.81 2.15
CA VAL A 243 -6.35 -16.10 1.57
C VAL A 243 -6.98 -16.31 0.19
N LYS A 244 -8.29 -16.08 0.06
CA LYS A 244 -9.03 -16.20 -1.21
C LYS A 244 -8.52 -15.23 -2.27
N SER A 245 -8.07 -14.04 -1.88
CA SER A 245 -7.50 -13.08 -2.84
C SER A 245 -6.27 -13.61 -3.58
N PHE A 246 -5.55 -14.57 -2.98
CA PHE A 246 -4.37 -15.21 -3.57
C PHE A 246 -4.66 -16.57 -4.21
N CYS A 247 -5.45 -17.41 -3.55
CA CYS A 247 -5.70 -18.79 -4.01
C CYS A 247 -7.01 -18.94 -4.83
N GLY A 248 -7.84 -17.89 -4.90
CA GLY A 248 -9.21 -17.96 -5.42
C GLY A 248 -10.14 -18.78 -4.51
N ASP A 249 -11.38 -18.96 -4.95
CA ASP A 249 -12.37 -19.84 -4.28
C ASP A 249 -12.09 -21.34 -4.53
N LYS A 250 -10.88 -21.71 -4.97
CA LYS A 250 -10.47 -23.09 -5.24
C LYS A 250 -10.21 -23.87 -3.93
N GLY A 251 -11.22 -23.95 -3.09
CA GLY A 251 -11.36 -25.02 -2.10
C GLY A 251 -12.06 -26.20 -2.77
N LYS A 252 -11.27 -27.04 -3.45
CA LYS A 252 -11.56 -28.26 -4.22
C LYS A 252 -11.30 -28.15 -5.72
#